data_AF-A5BKE4-F1
#
_entry.id   AF-A5BKE4-F1
#
_cell.length_a   1.000
_cell.length_b   1.000
_cell.length_c   1.000
_cell.angle_alpha   90.00
_cell.angle_beta   90.00
_cell.angle_gamma   90.00
#
_symmetry.space_group_name_H-M   'P 1'
#
loop_
_entity.id
_entity.type
_entity.pdbx_description
1 polymer ?
#
loop_
_entity_poly.entity_id
_entity_poly.type
_entity_poly.pdbx_seq_one_letter_code
_entity_poly.pdbx_strand_id
1 'polypeptide(L)'
;MPKTPHKTTLPPTTPRGQRLESSPCTWDKKLANYASQYVSEKLIGDCNLEHSGGPYGENLAAGGATDFDGADAVKMWVSEKPYYNYDSNSCVGGECGHYTQVV
;
A
#
# COMPACT_ATOMS: atom_id res chain seq x y z
N MET A 1 28.19 -12.83 -6.80
CA MET A 1 28.33 -11.64 -7.68
C MET A 1 27.15 -10.72 -7.36
N PRO A 2 27.36 -9.55 -6.77
CA PRO A 2 26.24 -8.68 -6.41
C PRO A 2 25.67 -8.03 -7.67
N LYS A 3 24.36 -8.20 -7.91
CA LYS A 3 23.63 -7.51 -8.98
C LYS A 3 23.50 -6.04 -8.60
N THR A 4 24.02 -5.17 -9.45
CA THR A 4 23.92 -3.71 -9.36
C THR A 4 22.45 -3.29 -9.33
N PRO A 5 22.00 -2.39 -8.43
CA PRO A 5 20.67 -1.82 -8.55
C PRO A 5 20.68 -0.82 -9.71
N HIS A 6 19.78 -1.02 -10.69
CA HIS A 6 19.55 -0.04 -11.74
C HIS A 6 18.93 1.22 -11.11
N LYS A 7 19.78 2.23 -10.90
CA LYS A 7 19.35 3.56 -10.49
C LYS A 7 18.78 4.26 -11.72
N THR A 8 17.45 4.23 -11.89
CA THR A 8 16.78 5.05 -12.89
C THR A 8 16.83 6.50 -12.41
N THR A 9 17.84 7.25 -12.85
CA THR A 9 17.86 8.71 -12.72
C THR A 9 16.79 9.31 -13.62
N LEU A 10 15.76 9.91 -13.01
CA LEU A 10 14.80 10.75 -13.74
C LEU A 10 15.49 12.07 -14.16
N PRO A 11 15.27 12.57 -15.41
CA PRO A 11 15.87 13.81 -15.89
C PRO A 11 15.24 15.05 -15.22
N PRO A 12 16.00 16.16 -15.08
CA PRO A 12 15.63 17.27 -14.22
C PRO A 12 14.84 18.35 -14.97
N THR A 13 13.63 18.06 -15.49
CA THR A 13 12.77 19.13 -16.05
C THR A 13 11.26 18.87 -16.00
N THR A 14 10.77 17.79 -15.39
CA THR A 14 9.31 17.56 -15.34
C THR A 14 8.69 18.34 -14.17
N PRO A 15 7.68 19.20 -14.38
CA PRO A 15 6.97 19.86 -13.30
C PRO A 15 6.44 18.80 -12.31
N ARG A 16 6.84 18.93 -11.04
CA ARG A 16 6.53 17.99 -9.94
C ARG A 16 5.09 18.14 -9.45
N GLY A 17 4.15 17.90 -10.37
CA GLY A 17 2.73 17.73 -10.11
C GLY A 17 2.18 16.50 -10.83
N GLN A 18 3.05 15.56 -11.20
CA GLN A 18 2.66 14.36 -11.94
C GLN A 18 2.50 13.17 -10.99
N ARG A 19 1.27 12.65 -11.03
CA ARG A 19 0.93 11.28 -10.68
C ARG A 19 2.08 10.38 -11.14
N LEU A 20 2.81 9.79 -10.20
CA LEU A 20 3.59 8.59 -10.51
C LEU A 20 2.55 7.57 -10.94
N GLU A 21 2.39 7.39 -12.24
CA GLU A 21 1.54 6.34 -12.79
C GLU A 21 2.25 5.03 -12.49
N SER A 22 1.92 4.45 -11.33
CA SER A 22 2.25 3.06 -11.01
C SER A 22 1.80 2.20 -12.18
N SER A 23 2.63 1.24 -12.62
CA SER A 23 2.18 0.29 -13.64
C SER A 23 0.89 -0.39 -13.17
N PRO A 24 -0.13 -0.55 -14.03
CA PRO A 24 -1.40 -1.12 -13.62
C PRO A 24 -1.20 -2.50 -13.01
N CYS A 25 -1.69 -2.70 -11.79
CA CYS A 25 -1.66 -4.00 -11.13
C CYS A 25 -2.69 -4.94 -11.76
N THR A 26 -2.33 -6.22 -11.87
CA THR A 26 -3.26 -7.28 -12.29
C THR A 26 -3.65 -8.13 -11.09
N TRP A 27 -4.89 -8.61 -11.07
CA TRP A 27 -5.36 -9.51 -10.01
C TRP A 27 -4.63 -10.86 -10.04
N ASP A 28 -4.06 -11.26 -8.90
CA ASP A 28 -3.51 -12.60 -8.69
C ASP A 28 -4.41 -13.39 -7.73
N LYS A 29 -4.98 -14.49 -8.23
CA LYS A 29 -5.87 -15.37 -7.46
C LYS A 29 -5.17 -16.03 -6.26
N LYS A 30 -3.86 -16.32 -6.36
CA LYS A 30 -3.10 -16.91 -5.25
C LYS A 30 -2.92 -15.90 -4.13
N LEU A 31 -2.60 -14.65 -4.47
CA LEU A 31 -2.46 -13.56 -3.50
C LEU A 31 -3.81 -13.26 -2.81
N ALA A 32 -4.90 -13.24 -3.58
CA ALA A 32 -6.23 -13.06 -3.02
C ALA A 32 -6.62 -14.16 -2.03
N ASN A 33 -6.34 -15.43 -2.37
CA ASN A 33 -6.59 -16.56 -1.47
C ASN A 33 -5.72 -16.47 -0.21
N TYR A 34 -4.44 -16.08 -0.35
CA TYR A 34 -3.54 -15.87 0.79
C TYR A 34 -4.10 -14.81 1.75
N ALA A 35 -4.50 -13.64 1.23
CA ALA A 35 -5.06 -12.57 2.05
C ALA A 35 -6.36 -12.99 2.74
N SER A 36 -7.28 -13.65 2.03
CA SER A 36 -8.54 -14.13 2.61
C SER A 36 -8.31 -15.16 3.71
N GLN A 37 -7.34 -16.06 3.55
CA GLN A 37 -7.01 -17.08 4.56
C GLN A 37 -6.37 -16.44 5.79
N TYR A 38 -5.46 -15.49 5.60
CA TYR A 38 -4.82 -14.80 6.72
C TYR A 38 -5.84 -14.07 7.60
N VAL A 39 -6.74 -13.29 6.98
CA VAL A 39 -7.80 -12.57 7.69
C VAL A 39 -8.66 -13.56 8.48
N SER A 40 -9.12 -14.65 7.85
CA SER A 40 -10.04 -15.59 8.49
C SER A 40 -9.43 -16.38 9.64
N GLU A 41 -8.13 -16.68 9.57
CA GLU A 41 -7.43 -17.47 10.59
C GLU A 41 -6.86 -16.64 11.74
N LYS A 42 -6.51 -15.36 11.50
CA LYS A 42 -5.71 -14.57 12.44
C LYS A 42 -6.37 -13.27 12.90
N LEU A 43 -7.20 -12.64 12.08
CA LEU A 43 -7.68 -11.28 12.36
C LEU A 43 -9.16 -11.23 12.75
N ILE A 44 -9.95 -12.27 12.44
CA ILE A 44 -11.35 -12.36 12.88
C ILE A 44 -11.42 -12.55 14.41
N GLY A 45 -12.18 -11.69 15.09
CA GLY A 45 -12.50 -11.79 16.51
C GLY A 45 -11.97 -10.61 17.33
N ASP A 46 -10.67 -10.34 17.22
CA ASP A 46 -10.00 -9.34 18.06
C ASP A 46 -9.81 -7.99 17.35
N CYS A 47 -10.03 -7.92 16.02
CA CYS A 47 -9.82 -6.73 15.17
C CYS A 47 -8.41 -6.11 15.29
N ASN A 48 -7.44 -6.88 15.78
CA ASN A 48 -6.05 -6.44 15.87
C ASN A 48 -5.43 -6.54 14.48
N LEU A 49 -5.09 -5.41 13.88
CA LEU A 49 -4.46 -5.33 12.56
C LEU A 49 -2.96 -5.68 12.67
N GLU A 50 -2.66 -6.96 12.89
CA GLU A 50 -1.30 -7.48 12.89
C GLU A 50 -0.89 -7.93 11.49
N HIS A 51 0.28 -7.50 11.04
CA HIS A 51 0.82 -7.91 9.75
C HIS A 51 1.23 -9.39 9.72
N SER A 52 0.99 -10.06 8.60
CA SER A 52 1.26 -11.50 8.47
C SER A 52 2.74 -11.88 8.52
N GLY A 53 3.65 -10.92 8.28
CA GLY A 53 5.08 -11.19 8.08
C GLY A 53 5.37 -12.08 6.86
N GLY A 54 4.38 -12.21 5.96
CA GLY A 54 4.44 -13.06 4.78
C GLY A 54 5.39 -12.56 3.68
N PRO A 55 5.46 -13.28 2.55
CA PRO A 55 6.36 -12.94 1.45
C PRO A 55 5.83 -11.80 0.55
N TYR A 56 4.65 -11.26 0.82
CA TYR A 56 3.98 -10.24 0.00
C TYR A 56 3.95 -8.88 0.72
N GLY A 57 3.90 -7.79 -0.04
CA GLY A 57 3.48 -6.50 0.51
C GLY A 57 2.05 -6.58 1.01
N GLU A 58 1.72 -5.86 2.08
CA GLU A 58 0.45 -6.02 2.79
C GLU A 58 -0.05 -4.67 3.31
N ASN A 59 -1.32 -4.37 3.04
CA ASN A 59 -2.08 -3.34 3.73
C ASN A 59 -3.25 -4.00 4.44
N LEU A 60 -3.55 -3.55 5.66
CA LEU A 60 -4.68 -4.01 6.45
C LEU A 60 -5.65 -2.86 6.69
N ALA A 61 -6.92 -3.17 6.85
CA ALA A 61 -7.93 -2.20 7.21
C ALA A 61 -9.04 -2.88 8.02
N ALA A 62 -9.58 -2.15 8.98
CA ALA A 62 -10.81 -2.49 9.69
C ALA A 62 -11.71 -1.25 9.71
N GLY A 63 -12.99 -1.45 9.46
CA GLY A 63 -14.04 -0.44 9.59
C GLY A 63 -15.06 -0.86 10.64
N GLY A 64 -15.57 0.10 11.41
CA GLY A 64 -16.63 -0.15 12.40
C GLY A 64 -18.05 -0.18 11.81
N ALA A 65 -18.20 0.06 10.51
CA ALA A 65 -19.49 0.11 9.82
C ALA A 65 -19.84 -1.24 9.19
N THR A 66 -21.14 -1.56 9.12
CA THR A 66 -21.66 -2.82 8.57
C THR A 66 -21.46 -2.99 7.07
N ASP A 67 -21.12 -1.91 6.37
CA ASP A 67 -20.96 -1.81 4.92
C ASP A 67 -19.50 -1.55 4.49
N PHE A 68 -18.53 -1.72 5.40
CA PHE A 68 -17.12 -1.53 5.06
C PHE A 68 -16.65 -2.55 4.02
N ASP A 69 -16.27 -2.07 2.85
CA ASP A 69 -15.83 -2.89 1.73
C ASP A 69 -14.37 -2.63 1.29
N GLY A 70 -13.93 -3.38 0.28
CA GLY A 70 -12.56 -3.24 -0.25
C GLY A 70 -12.30 -1.88 -0.89
N ALA A 71 -13.30 -1.21 -1.47
CA ALA A 71 -13.12 0.12 -2.04
C ALA A 71 -12.91 1.16 -0.95
N ASP A 72 -13.59 1.03 0.19
CA ASP A 72 -13.40 1.90 1.35
C ASP A 72 -12.02 1.68 1.99
N ALA A 73 -11.55 0.44 2.10
CA ALA A 73 -10.18 0.14 2.53
C ALA A 73 -9.14 0.85 1.63
N VAL A 74 -9.29 0.76 0.31
CA VAL A 74 -8.37 1.43 -0.63
C VAL A 74 -8.46 2.96 -0.51
N LYS A 75 -9.66 3.53 -0.33
CA LYS A 75 -9.82 4.98 -0.07
C LYS A 75 -9.10 5.41 1.20
N MET A 76 -9.19 4.62 2.28
CA MET A 76 -8.46 4.89 3.53
C MET A 76 -6.95 4.91 3.30
N TRP A 77 -6.40 3.90 2.62
CA TRP A 77 -4.96 3.86 2.31
C TRP A 77 -4.52 5.03 1.44
N VAL A 78 -5.30 5.39 0.41
CA VAL A 78 -5.00 6.53 -0.46
C VAL A 78 -5.13 7.88 0.25
N SER A 79 -5.93 7.97 1.32
CA SER A 79 -6.13 9.20 2.08
C SER A 79 -4.87 9.69 2.79
N GLU A 80 -3.84 8.84 2.92
CA GLU A 80 -2.53 9.22 3.47
C GLU A 80 -1.68 10.04 2.49
N LYS A 81 -2.10 10.19 1.22
CA LYS A 81 -1.37 10.97 0.20
C LYS A 81 -0.89 12.35 0.68
N PRO A 82 -1.65 13.17 1.43
CA PRO A 82 -1.19 14.47 1.91
C PRO A 82 0.03 14.38 2.84
N TYR A 83 0.27 13.22 3.46
CA TYR A 83 1.41 12.96 4.32
C TYR A 83 2.62 12.42 3.57
N TYR A 84 2.55 12.19 2.25
CA TYR A 84 3.72 11.77 1.47
C TYR A 84 4.35 12.93 0.72
N ASN A 85 5.61 13.25 1.05
CA ASN A 85 6.39 14.22 0.32
C ASN A 85 7.26 13.53 -0.74
N TYR A 86 6.92 13.77 -2.01
CA TYR A 86 7.61 13.23 -3.17
C TYR A 86 9.03 13.77 -3.36
N ASP A 87 9.33 15.00 -2.93
CA ASP A 87 10.66 15.60 -3.07
C ASP A 87 11.65 14.97 -2.09
N SER A 88 11.22 14.67 -0.87
CA SER A 88 12.06 14.03 0.14
C SER A 88 11.93 12.51 0.17
N ASN A 89 10.97 11.94 -0.57
CA ASN A 89 10.65 10.51 -0.57
C ASN A 89 10.41 9.97 0.85
N SER A 90 9.60 10.70 1.63
CA SER A 90 9.36 10.42 3.04
C SER A 90 7.97 10.83 3.49
N CYS A 91 7.47 10.21 4.56
CA CYS A 91 6.26 10.69 5.23
C CYS A 91 6.54 12.02 5.96
N VAL A 92 5.59 12.94 5.92
CA VAL A 92 5.64 14.26 6.57
C VAL A 92 4.35 14.48 7.34
N GLY A 93 4.45 14.70 8.65
CA GLY A 93 3.29 15.06 9.49
C GLY A 93 2.22 13.98 9.66
N GLY A 94 2.52 12.72 9.32
CA GLY A 94 1.60 11.60 9.46
C GLY A 94 2.18 10.29 8.91
N GLU A 95 1.36 9.25 8.92
CA GLU A 95 1.67 7.96 8.28
C GLU A 95 1.38 8.03 6.79
N CYS A 96 2.20 7.33 5.99
CA CYS A 96 2.04 7.25 4.55
C CYS A 96 2.37 5.85 3.99
N GLY A 97 2.53 4.87 4.88
CA GLY A 97 2.97 3.51 4.53
C GLY A 97 1.97 2.82 3.61
N HIS A 98 0.68 2.89 3.93
CA HIS A 98 -0.36 2.27 3.12
C HIS A 98 -0.43 2.92 1.74
N TYR A 99 -0.33 4.26 1.69
CA TYR A 99 -0.30 4.98 0.43
C TYR A 99 0.88 4.55 -0.45
N THR A 100 2.09 4.49 0.11
CA THR A 100 3.29 4.11 -0.64
C THR A 100 3.26 2.66 -1.15
N GLN A 101 2.44 1.79 -0.55
CA GLN A 101 2.25 0.42 -1.07
C GLN A 101 1.23 0.35 -2.22
N VAL A 102 0.32 1.34 -2.31
CA VAL A 102 -0.71 1.42 -3.37
C VAL A 102 -0.16 1.98 -4.68
N VAL A 103 0.87 2.84 -4.64
CA VAL A 103 1.42 3.58 -5.80
C VAL A 103 2.84 3.18 -6.20
#